data_AF-A0A812LS92-F1
#
_entry.id   AF-A0A812LS92-F1
#
_cell.length_a   1.000
_cell.length_b   1.000
_cell.length_c   1.000
_cell.angle_alpha   90.00
_cell.angle_beta   90.00
_cell.angle_gamma   90.00
#
_symmetry.space_group_name_H-M   'P 1'
#
loop_
_entity.id
_entity.type
_entity.pdbx_description
1 polymer ?
#
loop_
_entity_poly.entity_id
_entity_poly.type
_entity_poly.pdbx_seq_one_letter_code
_entity_poly.pdbx_strand_id
1 'polypeptide(L)'
;MTRRMKVAEVLRTHGLPATQLPTSKNAGREMATAMKSFCTSPEAFVLLLSVDHVALGTNLTAASHVVLVHPLNAESLSSAVAYEKQALARVRRVGQAEGKIHVWRFVTRQTIEEEMHKLHISHCSAAAGA
;
A
#
# COMPACT_ATOMS: atom_id res chain seq x y z
N MET A 1 0.37 -19.17 8.05
CA MET A 1 1.29 -18.01 8.08
C MET A 1 0.91 -17.05 6.97
N THR A 2 0.54 -15.81 7.30
CA THR A 2 -0.01 -14.83 6.33
C THR A 2 1.09 -14.09 5.56
N ARG A 3 0.78 -13.61 4.33
CA ARG A 3 1.72 -12.90 3.44
C ARG A 3 2.42 -11.73 4.16
N ARG A 4 1.66 -10.99 4.99
CA ARG A 4 2.16 -9.89 5.84
C ARG A 4 3.29 -10.32 6.78
N MET A 5 3.17 -11.48 7.43
CA MET A 5 4.18 -11.96 8.39
C MET A 5 5.50 -12.30 7.71
N LYS A 6 5.45 -12.90 6.51
CA LYS A 6 6.65 -13.21 5.71
C LYS A 6 7.41 -11.95 5.32
N VAL A 7 6.70 -10.92 4.82
CA VAL A 7 7.35 -9.66 4.43
C VAL A 7 7.96 -8.96 5.64
N ALA A 8 7.24 -8.89 6.76
CA ALA A 8 7.76 -8.29 7.98
C ALA A 8 9.00 -9.01 8.52
N GLU A 9 9.00 -10.34 8.48
CA GLU A 9 10.15 -11.16 8.88
C GLU A 9 11.37 -10.88 8.01
N VAL A 10 11.21 -10.86 6.69
CA VAL A 10 12.30 -10.57 5.75
C VAL A 10 12.88 -9.18 5.97
N LEU A 11 12.04 -8.17 6.18
CA LEU A 11 12.48 -6.79 6.46
C LEU A 11 13.31 -6.74 7.74
N ARG A 12 12.85 -7.41 8.80
CA ARG A 12 13.59 -7.51 10.07
C ARG A 12 14.94 -8.20 9.89
N THR A 13 14.99 -9.31 9.15
CA THR A 13 16.25 -10.05 8.88
C THR A 13 17.28 -9.18 8.17
N HIS A 14 16.84 -8.24 7.34
CA HIS A 14 17.72 -7.30 6.62
C HIS A 14 17.95 -5.98 7.38
N GLY A 15 17.53 -5.89 8.65
CA GLY A 15 17.74 -4.70 9.47
C GLY A 15 16.90 -3.49 9.05
N LEU A 16 15.80 -3.69 8.30
CA LEU A 16 14.88 -2.62 7.90
C LEU A 16 13.75 -2.50 8.93
N PRO A 17 13.65 -1.38 9.67
CA PRO A 17 12.58 -1.16 10.62
C PRO A 17 11.22 -1.10 9.89
N ALA A 18 10.27 -1.93 10.34
CA ALA A 18 8.96 -2.03 9.73
C ALA A 18 7.86 -2.00 10.79
N THR A 19 6.86 -1.13 10.58
CA THR A 19 5.67 -1.02 11.42
C THR A 19 4.51 -1.75 10.76
N GLN A 20 3.83 -2.60 11.53
CA GLN A 20 2.61 -3.28 11.09
C GLN A 20 1.40 -2.68 11.79
N LEU A 21 0.28 -2.62 11.05
CA LEU A 21 -0.96 -2.13 11.61
C LEU A 21 -1.71 -3.23 12.38
N PRO A 22 -2.23 -2.92 13.59
CA PRO A 22 -2.90 -3.88 14.43
C PRO A 22 -4.24 -4.30 13.83
N THR A 23 -4.56 -5.58 13.97
CA THR A 23 -5.79 -6.21 13.45
C THR A 23 -6.88 -6.39 14.52
N SER A 24 -6.73 -5.73 15.68
CA SER A 24 -7.57 -5.93 16.87
C SER A 24 -8.84 -5.05 16.88
N LYS A 25 -9.84 -5.38 17.70
CA LYS A 25 -11.10 -4.60 17.85
C LYS A 25 -10.90 -3.15 18.36
N ASN A 26 -9.75 -2.85 18.98
CA ASN A 26 -9.33 -1.48 19.35
C ASN A 26 -8.44 -0.80 18.30
N ALA A 27 -8.41 -1.33 17.07
CA ALA A 27 -7.48 -0.92 16.01
C ALA A 27 -7.47 0.58 15.75
N GLY A 28 -8.60 1.30 15.86
CA GLY A 28 -8.66 2.71 15.46
C GLY A 28 -7.63 3.62 16.13
N ARG A 29 -7.43 3.51 17.45
CA ARG A 29 -6.45 4.35 18.18
C ARG A 29 -5.01 3.91 17.92
N GLU A 30 -4.74 2.61 18.01
CA GLU A 30 -3.39 2.07 17.78
C GLU A 30 -2.93 2.31 16.33
N MET A 31 -3.87 2.23 15.39
CA MET A 31 -3.68 2.57 13.98
C MET A 31 -3.24 4.02 13.82
N ALA A 32 -4.00 4.97 14.39
CA ALA A 32 -3.69 6.38 14.32
C ALA A 32 -2.29 6.68 14.91
N THR A 33 -1.94 6.01 16.01
CA THR A 33 -0.62 6.12 16.64
C THR A 33 0.48 5.58 15.72
N ALA A 34 0.31 4.39 15.13
CA ALA A 34 1.29 3.79 14.23
C ALA A 34 1.48 4.63 12.95
N MET A 35 0.40 5.19 12.40
CA MET A 35 0.47 6.06 11.23
C MET A 35 1.12 7.41 11.54
N LYS A 36 0.80 8.01 12.70
CA LYS A 36 1.47 9.23 13.16
C LYS A 36 2.95 8.97 13.35
N SER A 37 3.30 7.88 14.03
CA SER A 37 4.69 7.46 14.23
C SER A 37 5.44 7.30 12.91
N PHE A 38 4.83 6.66 11.90
CA PHE A 38 5.42 6.56 10.56
C PHE A 38 5.67 7.92 9.90
N CYS A 39 4.73 8.87 10.02
CA CYS A 39 4.88 10.20 9.42
C CYS A 39 5.88 11.11 10.16
N THR A 40 6.15 10.86 11.45
CA THR A 40 7.01 11.72 12.27
C THR A 40 8.38 11.13 12.59
N SER A 41 8.52 9.80 12.54
CA SER A 41 9.74 9.12 12.96
C SER A 41 10.76 9.06 11.82
N PRO A 42 12.01 9.49 12.04
CA PRO A 42 13.10 9.28 11.07
C PRO A 42 13.55 7.80 10.99
N GLU A 43 13.21 6.99 12.00
CA GLU A 43 13.63 5.57 12.12
C GLU A 43 12.66 4.60 11.42
N ALA A 44 11.39 4.98 11.26
CA ALA A 44 10.37 4.10 10.70
C ALA A 44 10.42 4.09 9.17
N PHE A 45 11.15 3.13 8.60
CA PHE A 45 11.40 3.09 7.16
C PHE A 45 10.23 2.48 6.36
N VAL A 46 9.55 1.46 6.89
CA VAL A 46 8.50 0.73 6.15
C VAL A 46 7.19 0.63 6.94
N LEU A 47 6.07 0.96 6.29
CA LEU A 47 4.72 0.71 6.80
C LEU A 47 4.05 -0.42 6.02
N LEU A 48 3.71 -1.51 6.71
CA LEU A 48 3.02 -2.66 6.14
C LEU A 48 1.50 -2.49 6.26
N LEU A 49 0.84 -2.28 5.11
CA LEU A 49 -0.61 -2.11 4.99
C LEU A 49 -1.28 -3.36 4.43
N SER A 50 -2.39 -3.78 5.03
CA SER A 50 -3.37 -4.68 4.37
C SER A 50 -4.45 -3.85 3.70
N VAL A 51 -5.03 -4.38 2.64
CA VAL A 51 -6.09 -3.76 1.83
C VAL A 51 -7.33 -3.45 2.69
N ASP A 52 -7.66 -4.32 3.65
CA ASP A 52 -8.79 -4.13 4.58
C ASP A 52 -8.67 -2.82 5.39
N HIS A 53 -7.45 -2.31 5.52
CA HIS A 53 -7.13 -1.12 6.29
C HIS A 53 -6.92 0.12 5.40
N VAL A 54 -6.99 -0.05 4.06
CA VAL A 54 -6.90 1.02 3.05
C VAL A 54 -8.17 1.88 2.98
N ALA A 55 -9.20 1.60 3.79
CA ALA A 55 -10.44 2.39 3.85
C ALA A 55 -10.43 3.56 4.86
N LEU A 56 -9.47 3.62 5.79
CA LEU A 56 -9.48 4.52 6.97
C LEU A 56 -9.15 6.03 6.77
N GLY A 57 -9.26 6.59 5.56
CA GLY A 57 -9.10 8.02 5.26
C GLY A 57 -7.74 8.71 5.59
N THR A 58 -6.67 7.97 5.88
CA THR A 58 -5.45 8.52 6.50
C THR A 58 -4.34 8.89 5.52
N ASN A 59 -3.55 9.92 5.88
CA ASN A 59 -2.49 10.49 5.05
C ASN A 59 -1.11 9.92 5.33
N LEU A 60 -0.37 9.63 4.26
CA LEU A 60 0.97 9.09 4.28
C LEU A 60 1.93 10.05 3.56
N THR A 61 1.96 11.30 4.00
CA THR A 61 2.74 12.38 3.34
C THR A 61 4.26 12.20 3.45
N ALA A 62 4.73 11.38 4.39
CA ALA A 62 6.14 11.02 4.54
C ALA A 62 6.58 9.89 3.58
N ALA A 63 5.65 9.16 2.96
CA ALA A 63 6.01 8.05 2.07
C ALA A 63 6.42 8.55 0.67
N SER A 64 7.62 8.17 0.24
CA SER A 64 8.15 8.42 -1.11
C SER A 64 8.07 7.19 -2.03
N HIS A 65 7.97 5.99 -1.45
CA HIS A 65 7.89 4.72 -2.16
C HIS A 65 6.62 3.96 -1.80
N VAL A 66 5.92 3.48 -2.83
CA VAL A 66 4.77 2.58 -2.69
C VAL A 66 5.12 1.26 -3.37
N VAL A 67 5.07 0.17 -2.61
CA VAL A 67 5.36 -1.17 -3.11
C VAL A 67 4.09 -2.01 -3.07
N LEU A 68 3.57 -2.37 -4.24
CA LEU A 68 2.48 -3.32 -4.41
C LEU A 68 3.09 -4.71 -4.63
N VAL A 69 2.98 -5.56 -3.61
CA VAL A 69 3.62 -6.89 -3.57
C VAL A 69 2.99 -7.88 -4.58
N HIS A 70 1.74 -7.63 -4.96
CA HIS A 70 1.03 -8.33 -6.02
C HIS A 70 -0.14 -7.46 -6.52
N PRO A 71 -0.70 -7.73 -7.71
CA PRO A 71 -1.94 -7.11 -8.16
C PRO A 71 -3.07 -7.38 -7.18
N LEU A 72 -3.89 -6.37 -6.90
CA LEU A 72 -4.96 -6.52 -5.92
C LEU A 72 -6.08 -7.43 -6.44
N ASN A 73 -6.51 -8.40 -5.64
CA ASN A 73 -7.71 -9.20 -5.94
C ASN A 73 -8.85 -8.74 -5.02
N ALA A 74 -9.94 -8.25 -5.59
CA ALA A 74 -11.13 -7.81 -4.89
C ALA A 74 -12.39 -8.40 -5.56
N GLU A 75 -13.56 -8.15 -4.99
CA GLU A 75 -14.85 -8.65 -5.51
C GLU A 75 -15.10 -8.30 -6.98
N SER A 76 -14.56 -7.17 -7.44
CA SER A 76 -14.60 -6.77 -8.85
C SER A 76 -13.30 -6.09 -9.27
N LEU A 77 -13.03 -6.09 -10.59
CA LEU A 77 -11.91 -5.35 -11.18
C LEU A 77 -11.97 -3.86 -10.84
N SER A 78 -13.16 -3.26 -10.92
CA SER A 78 -13.36 -1.84 -10.60
C SER A 78 -13.02 -1.54 -9.13
N SER A 79 -13.43 -2.42 -8.20
CA SER A 79 -13.08 -2.29 -6.78
C SER A 79 -11.58 -2.43 -6.55
N ALA A 80 -10.93 -3.41 -7.18
CA ALA A 80 -9.49 -3.60 -7.07
C ALA A 80 -8.71 -2.36 -7.55
N VAL A 81 -9.06 -1.85 -8.73
CA VAL A 81 -8.44 -0.63 -9.28
C VAL A 81 -8.74 0.59 -8.41
N ALA A 82 -9.96 0.72 -7.88
CA ALA A 82 -10.34 1.81 -6.99
C ALA A 82 -9.53 1.80 -5.68
N TYR A 83 -9.36 0.62 -5.04
CA TYR A 83 -8.56 0.49 -3.83
C TYR A 83 -7.08 0.79 -4.07
N GLU A 84 -6.50 0.35 -5.19
CA GLU A 84 -5.13 0.73 -5.57
C GLU A 84 -4.99 2.24 -5.78
N LYS A 85 -5.92 2.87 -6.52
CA LYS A 85 -5.94 4.32 -6.74
C LYS A 85 -6.05 5.06 -5.41
N GLN A 86 -6.93 4.62 -4.52
CA GLN A 86 -7.13 5.22 -3.21
C GLN A 86 -5.88 5.08 -2.33
N ALA A 87 -5.20 3.93 -2.35
CA ALA A 87 -3.93 3.74 -1.65
C ALA A 87 -2.88 4.75 -2.14
N LEU A 88 -2.77 4.94 -3.46
CA LEU A 88 -1.85 5.93 -4.04
C LEU A 88 -2.24 7.37 -3.70
N ALA A 89 -3.53 7.70 -3.67
CA ALA A 89 -4.02 9.04 -3.32
C ALA A 89 -3.71 9.45 -1.86
N ARG A 90 -3.54 8.48 -0.95
CA ARG A 90 -3.11 8.74 0.44
C ARG A 90 -1.66 9.17 0.54
N VAL A 91 -0.84 8.66 -0.37
CA VAL A 91 0.57 9.00 -0.48
C VAL A 91 0.66 10.31 -1.26
N ARG A 92 0.19 10.33 -2.51
CA ARG A 92 0.18 11.51 -3.38
C ARG A 92 -0.83 12.56 -2.91
N ARG A 93 -0.42 13.35 -1.93
CA ARG A 93 -1.20 14.46 -1.37
C ARG A 93 -0.41 15.76 -1.37
N VAL A 94 -1.11 16.88 -1.36
CA VAL A 94 -0.52 18.21 -1.19
C VAL A 94 0.22 18.26 0.15
N GLY A 95 1.46 18.74 0.15
CA GLY A 95 2.32 18.81 1.35
C GLY A 95 3.18 17.56 1.60
N GLN A 96 3.39 16.71 0.59
CA GLN A 96 4.45 15.70 0.66
C GLN A 96 5.84 16.34 0.73
N ALA A 97 6.71 15.79 1.57
CA ALA A 97 8.06 16.30 1.79
C ALA A 97 8.96 16.11 0.55
N GLU A 98 8.77 15.02 -0.17
CA GLU A 98 9.48 14.72 -1.41
C GLU A 98 8.62 15.05 -2.63
N GLY A 99 9.23 15.67 -3.64
CA GLY A 99 8.52 16.08 -4.86
C GLY A 99 8.14 14.92 -5.79
N LYS A 100 8.69 13.73 -5.56
CA LYS A 100 8.51 12.55 -6.42
C LYS A 100 8.10 11.33 -5.62
N ILE A 101 7.07 10.64 -6.11
CA ILE A 101 6.60 9.37 -5.57
C ILE A 101 6.90 8.26 -6.56
N HIS A 102 7.48 7.18 -6.07
CA HIS A 102 7.79 5.99 -6.86
C HIS A 102 6.79 4.89 -6.52
N VAL A 103 6.16 4.33 -7.56
CA VAL A 103 5.23 3.20 -7.42
C VAL A 103 5.83 1.97 -8.07
N TRP A 104 6.10 0.95 -7.24
CA TRP A 104 6.66 -0.33 -7.65
C TRP A 104 5.55 -1.38 -7.65
N ARG A 105 5.39 -2.08 -8.77
CA ARG A 105 4.41 -3.17 -8.92
C ARG A 105 5.14 -4.48 -9.16
N PHE A 106 5.02 -5.39 -8.21
CA PHE A 106 5.52 -6.75 -8.36
C PHE A 106 4.46 -7.58 -9.06
N VAL A 107 4.86 -8.21 -10.17
CA VAL A 107 4.00 -9.02 -11.01
C VAL A 107 4.79 -10.24 -11.44
N THR A 108 4.28 -11.42 -11.10
CA THR A 108 4.92 -12.68 -11.50
C THR A 108 4.58 -13.00 -12.95
N ARG A 109 5.60 -13.14 -13.80
CA ARG A 109 5.44 -13.45 -15.23
C ARG A 109 4.88 -14.85 -15.45
N GLN A 110 4.14 -15.03 -16.54
CA GLN A 110 3.53 -16.32 -16.92
C GLN A 110 2.61 -16.89 -15.84
N THR A 111 1.95 -16.01 -15.08
CA THR A 111 0.96 -16.38 -14.07
C THR A 111 -0.29 -15.52 -14.18
N ILE A 112 -1.32 -15.89 -13.43
CA ILE A 112 -2.56 -15.10 -13.30
C ILE A 112 -2.29 -13.66 -12.85
N GLU A 113 -1.21 -13.39 -12.10
CA GLU A 113 -0.85 -12.01 -11.70
C GLU A 113 -0.54 -11.14 -12.92
N GLU A 114 0.07 -11.69 -13.97
CA GLU A 114 0.35 -10.95 -15.19
C GLU A 114 -0.93 -10.53 -15.93
N GLU A 115 -1.90 -11.43 -16.01
CA GLU A 115 -3.21 -11.16 -16.62
C GLU A 115 -4.01 -10.13 -15.80
N MET A 116 -4.05 -10.30 -14.48
CA MET A 116 -4.67 -9.33 -13.56
C MET A 116 -4.06 -7.94 -13.72
N HIS A 117 -2.72 -7.86 -13.80
CA HIS A 117 -2.03 -6.59 -13.97
C HIS A 117 -2.38 -5.91 -15.30
N LYS A 118 -2.45 -6.66 -16.41
CA LYS A 118 -2.89 -6.15 -17.71
C LYS A 118 -4.31 -5.57 -17.62
N LEU A 119 -5.24 -6.29 -16.98
CA LEU A 119 -6.60 -5.81 -16.75
C LEU A 119 -6.65 -4.51 -15.93
N HIS A 120 -5.85 -4.43 -14.86
CA HIS A 120 -5.77 -3.23 -14.01
C HIS A 120 -5.32 -2.01 -14.81
N ILE A 121 -4.28 -2.16 -15.65
CA ILE A 121 -3.76 -1.07 -16.49
C ILE A 121 -4.79 -0.66 -17.54
N SER A 122 -5.35 -1.62 -18.28
CA SER A 122 -6.34 -1.34 -19.33
C SER A 122 -7.59 -0.63 -18.77
N HIS A 123 -8.08 -1.05 -17.60
CA HIS A 123 -9.20 -0.40 -16.92
C HIS A 123 -8.86 1.01 -16.42
N CYS A 124 -7.63 1.23 -15.94
CA CYS A 124 -7.13 2.56 -15.59
C CYS A 124 -7.13 3.52 -16.78
N SER A 125 -6.68 3.05 -17.96
CA SER A 125 -6.62 3.85 -19.18
C SER A 125 -7.99 4.16 -19.76
N ALA A 126 -8.93 3.21 -19.72
CA ALA A 126 -10.30 3.42 -20.21
C ALA A 126 -11.08 4.43 -19.35
N ALA A 127 -10.87 4.42 -18.03
CA ALA A 127 -11.54 5.34 -17.11
C ALA A 127 -10.97 6.78 -17.11
N ALA A 128 -9.84 7.03 -17.78
CA ALA A 128 -9.20 8.36 -17.86
C ALA A 128 -9.57 9.14 -19.13
N GLY A 129 -10.28 8.51 -20.07
CA GLY A 129 -10.67 9.08 -21.37
C GLY A 129 -12.16 9.40 -21.52
N ALA A 130 -12.93 9.43 -20.43
CA ALA A 130 -14.35 9.74 -20.40
C ALA A 130 -14.64 11.02 -19.59
#